data_AF-I1PJM5-F1
#
_entry.id   AF-I1PJM5-F1
#
_cell.length_a   1.000
_cell.length_b   1.000
_cell.length_c   1.000
_cell.angle_alpha   90.00
_cell.angle_beta   90.00
_cell.angle_gamma   90.00
#
_symmetry.space_group_name_H-M   'P 1'
#
loop_
_entity.id
_entity.type
_entity.pdbx_description
1 polymer ?
#
loop_
_entity_poly.entity_id
_entity_poly.type
_entity_poly.pdbx_seq_one_letter_code
_entity_poly.pdbx_strand_id
1 'polypeptide(L)'
;MHQRKQLPDLFSGFGDQQKELVKQMGFDGLLSMRLTKLNKQFGAWILCKLDPSSGNLFAGSRHEICLTCEDVSLLLGIPCGRKEILPAIKNEVKDVKAYMCEIFEKDSFDGLTIVTIQRILEKKFNRTMTVHEQIVFKTAFIIFVVTKFLAPQSVNNHISIRYMKALVDVENIHKYNWAEFALHDIKDA
;
A
#
# COMPACT_ATOMS: atom_id res chain seq x y z
N MET A 1 -4.95 -25.26 -4.20
CA MET A 1 -3.93 -24.39 -4.83
C MET A 1 -4.50 -22.97 -4.95
N HIS A 2 -4.08 -22.02 -4.12
CA HIS A 2 -4.47 -20.61 -4.30
C HIS A 2 -3.49 -19.98 -5.31
N GLN A 3 -3.99 -19.58 -6.49
CA GLN A 3 -3.20 -18.79 -7.43
C GLN A 3 -2.80 -17.46 -6.77
N ARG A 4 -1.50 -17.17 -6.76
CA ARG A 4 -0.95 -15.88 -6.32
C ARG A 4 -1.27 -14.86 -7.41
N LYS A 5 -2.48 -14.28 -7.38
CA LYS A 5 -2.85 -13.20 -8.30
C LYS A 5 -1.91 -12.02 -8.09
N GLN A 6 -1.44 -11.45 -9.20
CA GLN A 6 -0.60 -10.27 -9.16
C GLN A 6 -1.50 -9.03 -9.04
N LEU A 7 -0.95 -7.90 -8.58
CA LEU A 7 -1.66 -6.61 -8.50
C LEU A 7 -2.50 -6.27 -9.77
N PRO A 8 -1.99 -6.46 -11.00
CA PRO A 8 -2.73 -6.14 -12.21
C PRO A 8 -3.97 -7.01 -12.42
N ASP A 9 -3.88 -8.30 -12.06
CA ASP A 9 -5.01 -9.23 -12.16
C ASP A 9 -6.14 -8.81 -11.22
N LEU A 10 -5.80 -8.29 -10.03
CA LEU A 10 -6.79 -7.79 -9.09
C LEU A 10 -7.44 -6.50 -9.60
N PHE A 11 -6.64 -5.54 -10.06
CA PHE A 11 -7.13 -4.22 -10.48
C PHE A 11 -7.93 -4.26 -11.78
N SER A 12 -7.59 -5.17 -12.70
CA SER A 12 -8.40 -5.41 -13.91
C SER A 12 -9.83 -5.86 -13.57
N GLY A 13 -10.00 -6.51 -12.41
CA GLY A 13 -11.28 -6.90 -11.88
C GLY A 13 -12.10 -5.77 -11.24
N PHE A 14 -11.57 -4.57 -11.03
CA PHE A 14 -12.33 -3.51 -10.37
C PHE A 14 -13.40 -2.91 -11.26
N GLY A 15 -14.61 -2.76 -10.71
CA GLY A 15 -15.69 -2.00 -11.33
C GLY A 15 -15.48 -0.48 -11.20
N ASP A 16 -16.35 0.30 -11.82
CA ASP A 16 -16.19 1.77 -11.90
C ASP A 16 -16.21 2.44 -10.53
N GLN A 17 -17.12 2.02 -9.64
CA GLN A 17 -17.17 2.54 -8.26
C GLN A 17 -15.87 2.27 -7.51
N GLN A 18 -15.29 1.07 -7.63
CA GLN A 18 -14.04 0.72 -6.98
C GLN A 18 -12.86 1.55 -7.51
N LYS A 19 -12.78 1.73 -8.83
CA LYS A 19 -11.76 2.57 -9.47
C LYS A 19 -11.89 4.04 -9.04
N GLU A 20 -13.11 4.52 -8.89
CA GLU A 20 -13.36 5.89 -8.41
C GLU A 20 -12.91 6.07 -6.96
N LEU A 21 -13.16 5.11 -6.08
CA LEU A 21 -12.64 5.14 -4.70
C LEU A 21 -11.11 5.15 -4.68
N VAL A 22 -10.44 4.40 -5.57
CA VAL A 22 -8.98 4.41 -5.70
C VAL A 22 -8.46 5.80 -6.12
N LYS A 23 -9.14 6.46 -7.06
CA LYS A 23 -8.83 7.85 -7.47
C LYS A 23 -9.02 8.83 -6.34
N GLN A 24 -10.11 8.74 -5.60
CA GLN A 24 -10.38 9.61 -4.43
C GLN A 24 -9.32 9.47 -3.33
N MET A 25 -8.74 8.27 -3.17
CA MET A 25 -7.63 8.04 -2.26
C MET A 25 -6.28 8.56 -2.79
N GLY A 26 -6.18 8.91 -4.09
CA GLY A 26 -4.96 9.37 -4.75
C GLY A 26 -4.01 8.25 -5.18
N PHE A 27 -4.52 7.04 -5.43
CA PHE A 27 -3.74 5.85 -5.82
C PHE A 27 -4.04 5.39 -7.26
N ASP A 28 -4.56 6.27 -8.10
CA ASP A 28 -4.99 5.94 -9.46
C ASP A 28 -3.84 5.59 -10.40
N GLY A 29 -2.61 6.06 -10.12
CA GLY A 29 -1.43 5.63 -10.85
C GLY A 29 -1.27 4.11 -10.86
N LEU A 30 -1.56 3.47 -9.73
CA LEU A 30 -1.50 2.02 -9.57
C LEU A 30 -2.47 1.26 -10.49
N LEU A 31 -3.61 1.87 -10.87
CA LEU A 31 -4.57 1.26 -11.79
C LEU A 31 -4.04 1.20 -13.23
N SER A 32 -3.17 2.14 -13.59
CA SER A 32 -2.58 2.27 -14.93
C SER A 32 -1.20 1.63 -15.04
N MET A 33 -0.61 1.28 -13.89
CA MET A 33 0.76 0.78 -13.80
C MET A 33 0.90 -0.57 -14.49
N ARG A 34 1.76 -0.60 -15.52
CA ARG A 34 2.16 -1.84 -16.18
C ARG A 34 3.24 -2.50 -15.34
N LEU A 35 2.84 -3.41 -14.47
CA LEU A 35 3.77 -4.29 -13.77
C LEU A 35 4.36 -5.31 -14.77
N THR A 36 5.39 -4.88 -15.49
CA THR A 36 6.17 -5.74 -16.37
C THR A 36 7.02 -6.70 -15.54
N LYS A 37 7.38 -7.87 -16.09
CA LYS A 37 8.36 -8.76 -15.45
C LYS A 37 9.68 -8.00 -15.25
N LEU A 38 9.99 -7.67 -14.00
CA LEU A 38 11.26 -7.08 -13.62
C LEU A 38 12.38 -8.10 -13.87
N ASN A 39 13.43 -7.67 -14.57
CA ASN A 39 14.66 -8.45 -14.60
C ASN A 39 15.27 -8.41 -13.20
N LYS A 40 15.20 -9.52 -12.46
CA LYS A 40 15.67 -9.61 -11.07
C LYS A 40 17.15 -9.27 -10.92
N GLN A 41 17.98 -9.62 -11.89
CA GLN A 41 19.41 -9.30 -11.86
C GLN A 41 19.62 -7.79 -12.01
N PHE A 42 18.85 -7.15 -12.89
CA PHE A 42 18.88 -5.69 -13.05
C PHE A 42 18.37 -4.97 -11.81
N GLY A 43 17.27 -5.45 -11.20
CA GLY A 43 16.75 -4.91 -9.94
C GLY A 43 17.78 -5.02 -8.81
N ALA A 44 18.39 -6.19 -8.63
CA ALA A 44 19.46 -6.39 -7.65
C ALA A 44 20.67 -5.48 -7.93
N TRP A 45 21.06 -5.32 -9.20
CA TRP A 45 22.15 -4.42 -9.58
C TRP A 45 21.86 -2.96 -9.25
N ILE A 46 20.62 -2.47 -9.47
CA ILE A 46 20.20 -1.13 -9.06
C ILE A 46 20.27 -0.99 -7.54
N LEU A 47 19.78 -1.98 -6.78
CA LEU A 47 19.81 -1.96 -5.32
C LEU A 47 21.25 -1.90 -4.78
N CYS A 48 22.21 -2.59 -5.42
CA CYS A 48 23.63 -2.47 -5.09
C CYS A 48 24.24 -1.07 -5.36
N LYS A 49 23.54 -0.19 -6.07
CA LYS A 49 23.93 1.20 -6.28
C LYS A 49 23.27 2.16 -5.30
N LEU A 50 22.32 1.69 -4.49
CA LEU A 50 21.70 2.50 -3.45
C LEU A 50 22.67 2.57 -2.26
N ASP A 51 23.04 3.77 -1.83
CA ASP A 51 23.70 3.96 -0.54
C ASP A 51 22.64 3.94 0.56
N PRO A 52 22.71 3.00 1.52
CA PRO A 52 21.75 2.93 2.62
C PRO A 52 21.76 4.16 3.53
N SER A 53 22.88 4.88 3.62
CA SER A 53 23.01 6.03 4.54
C SER A 53 22.31 7.27 4.01
N SER A 54 22.50 7.60 2.72
CA SER A 54 21.86 8.74 2.06
C SER A 54 20.52 8.40 1.40
N GLY A 55 20.35 7.15 0.96
CA GLY A 55 19.27 6.73 0.06
C GLY A 55 19.48 7.18 -1.39
N ASN A 56 20.69 7.60 -1.76
CA ASN A 56 21.02 8.02 -3.13
C ASN A 56 21.45 6.82 -3.98
N LEU A 57 21.06 6.83 -5.26
CA LEU A 57 21.54 5.88 -6.27
C LEU A 57 22.81 6.41 -6.94
N PHE A 58 23.88 5.62 -6.92
CA PHE A 58 25.15 5.93 -7.55
C PHE A 58 25.19 5.46 -9.02
N ALA A 59 24.96 6.39 -9.95
CA ALA A 59 25.11 6.18 -11.38
C ALA A 59 26.56 6.43 -11.83
N GLY A 60 27.49 5.60 -11.34
CA GLY A 60 28.93 5.72 -11.64
C GLY A 60 29.69 6.60 -10.64
N SER A 61 30.87 7.08 -11.02
CA SER A 61 31.83 7.70 -10.08
C SER A 61 31.57 9.17 -9.73
N ARG A 62 30.59 9.85 -10.38
CA ARG A 62 30.33 11.29 -10.17
C ARG A 62 28.86 11.72 -10.21
N HIS A 63 27.93 10.79 -10.42
CA HIS A 63 26.50 11.13 -10.52
C HIS A 63 25.73 10.40 -9.43
N GLU A 64 25.16 11.18 -8.53
CA GLU A 64 24.21 10.72 -7.51
C GLU A 64 22.81 11.11 -7.93
N ILE A 65 21.88 10.15 -7.84
CA ILE A 65 20.45 10.38 -8.01
C ILE A 65 19.83 10.29 -6.62
N CYS A 66 19.44 11.44 -6.07
CA CYS A 66 18.69 11.49 -4.83
C CYS A 66 17.24 11.12 -5.10
N LEU A 67 16.76 10.06 -4.46
CA LEU A 67 15.35 9.67 -4.53
C LEU A 67 14.55 10.43 -3.47
N THR A 68 13.57 11.21 -3.91
CA THR A 68 12.64 11.95 -3.06
C THR A 68 11.25 11.29 -3.04
N CYS A 69 10.40 11.65 -2.08
CA CYS A 69 9.02 11.17 -2.08
C CYS A 69 8.23 11.72 -3.28
N GLU A 70 8.56 12.90 -3.80
CA GLU A 70 8.00 13.42 -5.04
C GLU A 70 8.31 12.52 -6.24
N ASP A 71 9.55 12.00 -6.35
CA ASP A 71 9.93 11.06 -7.41
C ASP A 71 9.13 9.75 -7.32
N VAL A 72 8.97 9.21 -6.10
CA VAL A 72 8.19 7.99 -5.84
C VAL A 72 6.72 8.22 -6.17
N SER A 73 6.17 9.37 -5.79
CA SER A 73 4.79 9.76 -6.08
C SER A 73 4.54 9.89 -7.58
N LEU A 74 5.46 10.55 -8.31
CA LEU A 74 5.38 10.69 -9.76
C LEU A 74 5.43 9.33 -10.47
N LEU A 75 6.32 8.44 -10.02
CA LEU A 75 6.54 7.14 -10.64
C LEU A 75 5.37 6.17 -10.41
N LEU A 76 4.85 6.12 -9.17
CA LEU A 76 3.82 5.17 -8.77
C LEU A 76 2.40 5.74 -8.89
N GLY A 77 2.26 7.06 -8.98
CA GLY A 77 1.00 7.80 -8.87
C GLY A 77 0.28 7.47 -7.56
N ILE A 78 0.99 7.66 -6.44
CA ILE A 78 0.50 7.51 -5.07
C ILE A 78 0.67 8.83 -4.29
N PRO A 79 -0.03 9.04 -3.17
CA PRO A 79 -0.05 10.35 -2.52
C PRO A 79 1.30 10.75 -1.89
N CYS A 80 1.74 11.97 -2.17
CA CYS A 80 2.81 12.71 -1.49
C CYS A 80 2.22 13.80 -0.58
N GLY A 81 1.42 13.38 0.40
CA GLY A 81 0.71 14.27 1.30
C GLY A 81 1.61 14.94 2.35
N ARG A 82 1.02 15.85 3.15
CA ARG A 82 1.74 16.56 4.24
C ARG A 82 1.65 15.85 5.59
N LYS A 83 0.71 14.91 5.77
CA LYS A 83 0.59 14.13 7.01
C LYS A 83 1.59 12.98 6.99
N GLU A 84 2.35 12.83 8.07
CA GLU A 84 3.25 11.70 8.25
C GLU A 84 2.49 10.43 8.62
N ILE A 85 3.00 9.27 8.20
CA ILE A 85 2.49 7.95 8.59
C ILE A 85 3.31 7.45 9.77
N LEU A 86 2.75 7.62 10.97
CA LEU A 86 3.39 7.18 12.21
C LEU A 86 2.80 5.86 12.71
N PRO A 87 3.63 4.93 13.21
CA PRO A 87 3.15 3.71 13.85
C PRO A 87 2.34 4.03 15.11
N ALA A 88 1.35 3.20 15.40
CA ALA A 88 0.61 3.29 16.66
C ALA A 88 1.55 3.03 17.85
N ILE A 89 1.51 3.90 18.87
CA ILE A 89 2.22 3.65 20.13
C ILE A 89 1.54 2.53 20.92
N LYS A 90 2.24 1.89 21.87
CA LYS A 90 1.76 0.69 22.58
C LYS A 90 0.31 0.77 23.06
N ASN A 91 -0.10 1.92 23.61
CA ASN A 91 -1.45 2.11 24.15
C ASN A 91 -2.53 2.23 23.05
N GLU A 92 -2.17 2.74 21.86
CA GLU A 92 -3.08 2.91 20.72
C GLU A 92 -3.24 1.62 19.90
N VAL A 93 -2.31 0.67 19.99
CA VAL A 93 -2.35 -0.58 19.18
C VAL A 93 -3.63 -1.36 19.42
N LYS A 94 -4.11 -1.41 20.67
CA LYS A 94 -5.36 -2.11 21.01
C LYS A 94 -6.56 -1.47 20.32
N ASP A 95 -6.63 -0.14 20.34
CA ASP A 95 -7.76 0.61 19.79
C ASP A 95 -7.78 0.55 18.26
N VAL A 96 -6.61 0.68 17.63
CA VAL A 96 -6.47 0.52 16.18
C VAL A 96 -6.87 -0.88 15.74
N LYS A 97 -6.46 -1.93 16.48
CA LYS A 97 -6.89 -3.31 16.18
C LYS A 97 -8.39 -3.50 16.37
N ALA A 98 -8.97 -2.95 17.44
CA ALA A 98 -10.41 -3.03 17.70
C ALA A 98 -11.21 -2.34 16.59
N TYR A 99 -10.76 -1.16 16.13
CA TYR A 99 -11.37 -0.46 15.00
C TYR A 99 -11.31 -1.29 13.70
N MET A 100 -10.19 -1.95 13.41
CA MET A 100 -10.10 -2.86 12.25
C MET A 100 -11.08 -4.03 12.38
N CYS A 101 -11.19 -4.62 13.57
CA CYS A 101 -12.16 -5.68 13.84
C CYS A 101 -13.60 -5.22 13.60
N GLU A 102 -13.95 -4.02 14.02
CA GLU A 102 -15.27 -3.42 13.81
C GLU A 102 -15.56 -3.19 12.32
N ILE A 103 -14.64 -2.57 11.58
CA ILE A 103 -14.78 -2.36 10.13
C ILE A 103 -14.99 -3.67 9.38
N PHE A 104 -14.20 -4.69 9.70
CA PHE A 104 -14.19 -5.95 8.96
C PHE A 104 -15.14 -7.01 9.52
N GLU A 105 -15.92 -6.67 10.55
CA GLU A 105 -16.83 -7.57 11.26
C GLU A 105 -16.12 -8.87 11.67
N LYS A 106 -15.00 -8.72 12.41
CA LYS A 106 -14.18 -9.83 12.91
C LYS A 106 -14.06 -9.83 14.42
N ASP A 107 -14.13 -11.01 15.02
CA ASP A 107 -13.95 -11.19 16.47
C ASP A 107 -12.52 -10.91 16.94
N SER A 108 -11.54 -11.13 16.06
CA SER A 108 -10.13 -10.93 16.34
C SER A 108 -9.38 -10.42 15.11
N PHE A 109 -8.39 -9.57 15.38
CA PHE A 109 -7.49 -9.03 14.38
C PHE A 109 -6.69 -10.13 13.67
N ASP A 110 -6.38 -11.23 14.36
CA ASP A 110 -5.68 -12.38 13.76
C ASP A 110 -6.53 -13.09 12.69
N GLY A 111 -7.85 -12.90 12.71
CA GLY A 111 -8.76 -13.35 11.65
C GLY A 111 -8.68 -12.51 10.36
N LEU A 112 -8.03 -11.34 10.42
CA LEU A 112 -7.80 -10.48 9.26
C LEU A 112 -6.55 -10.97 8.51
N THR A 113 -6.77 -11.89 7.58
CA THR A 113 -5.71 -12.40 6.71
C THR A 113 -5.70 -11.67 5.37
N ILE A 114 -4.57 -11.69 4.68
CA ILE A 114 -4.48 -11.20 3.30
C ILE A 114 -5.47 -11.90 2.35
N VAL A 115 -5.83 -13.16 2.62
CA VAL A 115 -6.86 -13.86 1.84
C VAL A 115 -8.23 -13.24 2.07
N THR A 116 -8.56 -12.89 3.32
CA THR A 116 -9.79 -12.16 3.66
C THR A 116 -9.82 -10.80 2.97
N ILE A 117 -8.72 -10.04 3.02
CA ILE A 117 -8.59 -8.75 2.35
C ILE A 117 -8.78 -8.88 0.83
N GLN A 118 -8.16 -9.87 0.20
CA GLN A 118 -8.30 -10.09 -1.23
C GLN A 118 -9.76 -10.40 -1.62
N ARG A 119 -10.47 -11.22 -0.84
CA ARG A 119 -11.90 -11.52 -1.10
C ARG A 119 -12.78 -10.27 -1.04
N ILE A 120 -12.49 -9.35 -0.13
CA ILE A 120 -13.20 -8.06 -0.04
C ILE A 120 -12.97 -7.24 -1.33
N LEU A 121 -11.74 -7.17 -1.81
CA LEU A 121 -11.39 -6.43 -3.02
C LEU A 121 -11.97 -7.05 -4.30
N GLU A 122 -12.14 -8.37 -4.32
CA GLU A 122 -12.73 -9.10 -5.45
C GLU A 122 -14.27 -9.04 -5.49
N LYS A 123 -14.92 -8.54 -4.43
CA LYS A 123 -16.39 -8.42 -4.37
C LYS A 123 -16.90 -7.53 -5.50
N LYS A 124 -17.92 -8.01 -6.21
CA LYS A 124 -18.62 -7.28 -7.27
C LYS A 124 -19.85 -6.59 -6.71
N PHE A 125 -20.14 -5.40 -7.23
CA PHE A 125 -21.26 -4.58 -6.80
C PHE A 125 -22.17 -4.28 -7.99
N ASN A 126 -23.38 -4.85 -7.97
CA ASN A 126 -24.41 -4.59 -8.98
C ASN A 126 -25.33 -3.41 -8.60
N ARG A 127 -25.06 -2.80 -7.44
CA ARG A 127 -25.74 -1.62 -6.90
C ARG A 127 -24.70 -0.60 -6.43
N THR A 128 -25.14 0.59 -6.07
CA THR A 128 -24.29 1.57 -5.39
C THR A 128 -23.79 1.00 -4.06
N MET A 129 -22.49 1.15 -3.78
CA MET A 129 -21.85 0.75 -2.52
C MET A 129 -22.38 1.61 -1.38
N THR A 130 -22.70 0.99 -0.24
CA THR A 130 -23.03 1.75 0.98
C THR A 130 -21.79 2.48 1.49
N VAL A 131 -21.96 3.49 2.34
CA VAL A 131 -20.83 4.21 2.96
C VAL A 131 -19.88 3.25 3.68
N HIS A 132 -20.43 2.28 4.42
CA HIS A 132 -19.64 1.27 5.09
C HIS A 132 -18.87 0.37 4.11
N GLU A 133 -19.49 -0.08 3.00
CA GLU A 133 -18.80 -0.87 1.98
C GLU A 133 -17.66 -0.09 1.30
N GLN A 134 -17.82 1.22 1.13
CA GLN A 134 -16.76 2.10 0.61
C GLN A 134 -15.58 2.18 1.59
N ILE A 135 -15.85 2.38 2.89
CA ILE A 135 -14.82 2.40 3.94
C ILE A 135 -14.08 1.06 3.98
N VAL A 136 -14.81 -0.06 4.01
CA VAL A 136 -14.25 -1.42 4.00
C VAL A 136 -13.35 -1.64 2.78
N PHE A 137 -13.79 -1.22 1.59
CA PHE A 137 -13.00 -1.33 0.36
C PHE A 137 -11.74 -0.48 0.42
N LYS A 138 -11.85 0.81 0.78
CA LYS A 138 -10.71 1.73 0.89
C LYS A 138 -9.66 1.18 1.86
N THR A 139 -10.08 0.76 3.06
CA THR A 139 -9.19 0.17 4.07
C THR A 139 -8.54 -1.11 3.59
N ALA A 140 -9.31 -2.04 2.99
CA ALA A 140 -8.77 -3.27 2.42
C ALA A 140 -7.77 -3.00 1.29
N PHE A 141 -8.02 -2.00 0.45
CA PHE A 141 -7.17 -1.66 -0.69
C PHE A 141 -5.78 -1.22 -0.21
N ILE A 142 -5.73 -0.28 0.75
CA ILE A 142 -4.46 0.19 1.29
C ILE A 142 -3.70 -0.94 1.99
N ILE A 143 -4.40 -1.76 2.79
CA ILE A 143 -3.79 -2.93 3.44
C ILE A 143 -3.14 -3.85 2.40
N PHE A 144 -3.86 -4.16 1.32
CA PHE A 144 -3.37 -5.04 0.27
C PHE A 144 -2.15 -4.43 -0.46
N VAL A 145 -2.24 -3.17 -0.87
CA VAL A 145 -1.17 -2.47 -1.61
C VAL A 145 0.09 -2.35 -0.75
N VAL A 146 -0.03 -2.00 0.52
CA VAL A 146 1.14 -1.90 1.41
C VAL A 146 1.78 -3.27 1.62
N THR A 147 0.98 -4.29 1.98
CA THR A 147 1.53 -5.62 2.28
C THR A 147 2.06 -6.36 1.05
N LYS A 148 1.55 -6.08 -0.15
CA LYS A 148 1.94 -6.79 -1.38
C LYS A 148 2.90 -6.04 -2.28
N PHE A 149 2.96 -4.71 -2.17
CA PHE A 149 3.62 -3.88 -3.16
C PHE A 149 4.55 -2.83 -2.55
N LEU A 150 4.05 -1.92 -1.71
CA LEU A 150 4.86 -0.77 -1.24
C LEU A 150 5.87 -1.16 -0.16
N ALA A 151 5.48 -2.01 0.78
CA ALA A 151 6.31 -2.44 1.91
C ALA A 151 6.16 -3.94 2.16
N PRO A 152 6.48 -4.80 1.18
CA PRO A 152 6.32 -6.24 1.30
C PRO A 152 7.35 -6.80 2.29
N GLN A 153 6.98 -6.88 3.57
CA GLN A 153 7.81 -7.48 4.60
C GLN A 153 7.95 -8.99 4.33
N SER A 154 9.17 -9.40 3.96
CA SER A 154 9.48 -10.68 3.34
C SER A 154 9.59 -11.80 4.38
N VAL A 155 8.47 -12.31 4.89
CA VAL A 155 8.40 -13.74 5.29
C VAL A 155 7.01 -14.37 5.14
N ASN A 156 5.91 -13.71 5.55
CA ASN A 156 4.65 -14.44 5.82
C ASN A 156 3.32 -13.78 5.39
N ASN A 157 3.32 -12.72 4.57
CA ASN A 157 2.09 -11.94 4.27
C ASN A 157 1.38 -11.39 5.53
N HIS A 158 2.12 -11.12 6.61
CA HIS A 158 1.56 -10.50 7.79
C HIS A 158 1.15 -9.05 7.47
N ILE A 159 0.00 -8.64 8.01
CA ILE A 159 -0.45 -7.26 7.91
C ILE A 159 0.28 -6.45 8.99
N SER A 160 1.14 -5.53 8.56
CA SER A 160 1.88 -4.65 9.47
C SER A 160 0.97 -3.61 10.11
N ILE A 161 1.22 -3.30 11.39
CA ILE A 161 0.51 -2.26 12.13
C ILE A 161 1.10 -0.85 11.91
N ARG A 162 2.26 -0.73 11.24
CA ARG A 162 3.05 0.53 11.11
C ARG A 162 2.27 1.69 10.48
N TYR A 163 1.26 1.40 9.65
CA TYR A 163 0.48 2.40 8.93
C TYR A 163 -1.00 2.44 9.35
N MET A 164 -1.42 1.55 10.24
CA MET A 164 -2.85 1.35 10.54
C MET A 164 -3.50 2.55 11.23
N LYS A 165 -2.72 3.39 11.91
CA LYS A 165 -3.21 4.64 12.48
C LYS A 165 -3.79 5.58 11.41
N ALA A 166 -3.18 5.61 10.22
CA ALA A 166 -3.68 6.41 9.10
C ALA A 166 -5.03 5.89 8.57
N LEU A 167 -5.28 4.59 8.70
CA LEU A 167 -6.51 3.95 8.23
C LEU A 167 -7.74 4.26 9.11
N VAL A 168 -7.54 4.79 10.31
CA VAL A 168 -8.65 5.29 11.16
C VAL A 168 -9.34 6.50 10.50
N ASP A 169 -8.61 7.26 9.67
CA ASP A 169 -9.09 8.42 8.91
C ASP A 169 -8.99 8.15 7.40
N VAL A 170 -9.55 7.02 6.95
CA VAL A 170 -9.42 6.54 5.56
C VAL A 170 -10.02 7.50 4.51
N GLU A 171 -10.97 8.35 4.90
CA GLU A 171 -11.53 9.37 4.01
C GLU A 171 -10.50 10.46 3.66
N ASN A 172 -9.52 10.70 4.54
CA ASN A 172 -8.44 11.66 4.32
C ASN A 172 -7.11 10.99 3.97
N ILE A 173 -7.14 9.74 3.49
CA ILE A 173 -5.94 8.94 3.26
C ILE A 173 -4.97 9.58 2.24
N HIS A 174 -5.50 10.35 1.29
CA HIS A 174 -4.75 11.12 0.29
C HIS A 174 -3.89 12.24 0.90
N LYS A 175 -4.17 12.66 2.14
CA LYS A 175 -3.40 13.71 2.84
C LYS A 175 -2.12 13.17 3.47
N TYR A 176 -1.95 11.85 3.54
CA TYR A 176 -0.77 11.19 4.10
C TYR A 176 0.32 10.99 3.05
N ASN A 177 1.58 11.01 3.49
CA ASN A 177 2.74 10.82 2.63
C ASN A 177 3.05 9.32 2.45
N TRP A 178 2.30 8.66 1.58
CA TRP A 178 2.52 7.26 1.23
C TRP A 178 3.78 7.04 0.41
N ALA A 179 4.18 8.06 -0.36
CA ALA A 179 5.41 8.03 -1.12
C ALA A 179 6.65 8.03 -0.22
N GLU A 180 6.70 8.87 0.81
CA GLU A 180 7.76 8.84 1.83
C GLU A 180 7.77 7.53 2.61
N PHE A 181 6.59 7.02 2.98
CA PHE A 181 6.49 5.71 3.65
C PHE A 181 7.10 4.58 2.80
N ALA A 182 6.78 4.52 1.50
CA ALA A 182 7.37 3.54 0.60
C ALA A 182 8.88 3.76 0.38
N LEU A 183 9.32 5.01 0.29
CA LEU A 183 10.74 5.36 0.17
C LEU A 183 11.54 4.90 1.39
N HIS A 184 11.01 5.07 2.60
CA HIS A 184 11.65 4.59 3.83
C HIS A 184 11.86 3.07 3.81
N ASP A 185 10.85 2.29 3.39
CA ASP A 185 10.99 0.84 3.26
C ASP A 185 11.99 0.43 2.15
N ILE A 186 12.19 1.25 1.11
CA ILE A 186 13.24 1.01 0.09
C ILE A 186 14.64 1.26 0.68
N LYS A 187 14.81 2.30 1.51
CA LYS A 187 16.10 2.64 2.14
C LYS A 187 16.52 1.63 3.22
N ASP A 188 15.56 0.96 3.86
CA ASP A 188 15.80 -0.06 4.88
C ASP A 188 16.03 -1.49 4.31
N ALA A 189 15.84 -1.71 3.00
CA ALA A 189 15.84 -3.04 2.35
C ALA A 189 17.24 -3.54 1.94
#